data_AF-B2AQR0-F1
#
_entry.id   AF-B2AQR0-F1
#
_cell.length_a   1.000
_cell.length_b   1.000
_cell.length_c   1.000
_cell.angle_alpha   90.00
_cell.angle_beta   90.00
_cell.angle_gamma   90.00
#
_symmetry.space_group_name_H-M   'P 1'
#
loop_
_entity.id
_entity.type
_entity.pdbx_description
1 polymer ?
#
loop_
_entity_poly.entity_id
_entity_poly.type
_entity_poly.pdbx_seq_one_letter_code
_entity_poly.pdbx_strand_id
1 'polypeptide(L)'
;MAILFPSGSILMRVIPGRFAIWAHGISQAVALVVYIAAVGLGLHLVREVSRARGNNGDMFSDPNRSYHPIIGIVVLVCLLLQPIFGFIHHAKFKRLQTRQMWSYLHLFNGRVFITLGMANGGLGLWMAGASKELKTAYVAVAAVMWVLWMLAAAYGEWKRWKANRLGYPPRNKKFHDGEVPF
;
A
#
# COMPACT_ATOMS: atom_id res chain seq x y z
N MET A 1 -2.60 7.68 -0.85
CA MET A 1 -1.46 7.04 -0.14
C MET A 1 -1.65 6.99 1.36
N ALA A 2 -1.68 8.14 2.05
CA ALA A 2 -1.60 8.19 3.51
C ALA A 2 -2.72 7.46 4.27
N ILE A 3 -3.97 7.50 3.78
CA ILE A 3 -5.14 7.01 4.54
C ILE A 3 -5.73 5.73 3.91
N LEU A 4 -6.23 5.81 2.68
CA LEU A 4 -7.05 4.75 2.08
C LEU A 4 -6.34 3.39 2.00
N PHE A 5 -5.07 3.36 1.57
CA PHE A 5 -4.27 2.14 1.44
C PHE A 5 -4.05 1.46 2.81
N PRO A 6 -3.49 2.16 3.83
CA PRO A 6 -3.37 1.65 5.20
C PRO A 6 -4.68 1.20 5.83
N SER A 7 -5.76 1.99 5.72
CA SER A 7 -7.05 1.66 6.35
C SER A 7 -7.60 0.33 5.86
N GLY A 8 -7.61 0.10 4.54
CA GLY A 8 -8.00 -1.17 3.96
C GLY A 8 -7.14 -2.35 4.42
N SER A 9 -5.85 -2.11 4.61
CA SER A 9 -4.90 -3.11 5.09
C SER A 9 -5.05 -3.43 6.57
N ILE A 10 -5.38 -2.44 7.42
CA ILE A 10 -5.67 -2.65 8.85
C ILE A 10 -6.97 -3.44 8.99
N LEU A 11 -8.00 -3.07 8.22
CA LEU A 11 -9.31 -3.71 8.31
C LEU A 11 -9.24 -5.22 8.05
N MET A 12 -8.41 -5.65 7.09
CA MET A 12 -8.12 -7.06 6.80
C MET A 12 -7.53 -7.84 7.99
N ARG A 13 -6.91 -7.15 8.96
CA ARG A 13 -6.26 -7.75 10.14
C ARG A 13 -7.15 -7.70 11.38
N VAL A 14 -7.98 -6.68 11.49
CA VAL A 14 -8.86 -6.47 12.66
C VAL A 14 -10.16 -7.23 12.52
N ILE A 15 -10.77 -7.25 11.32
CA ILE A 15 -12.07 -7.89 11.10
C ILE A 15 -11.88 -9.28 10.48
N PRO A 16 -12.50 -10.34 11.04
CA PRO A 16 -12.49 -11.65 10.41
C PRO A 16 -13.54 -11.78 9.29
N GLY A 17 -13.28 -12.68 8.35
CA GLY A 17 -14.28 -13.16 7.39
C GLY A 17 -14.25 -12.47 6.02
N ARG A 18 -15.24 -12.82 5.19
CA ARG A 18 -15.34 -12.38 3.78
C ARG A 18 -15.44 -10.87 3.62
N PHE A 19 -16.09 -10.20 4.57
CA PHE A 19 -16.25 -8.74 4.55
C PHE A 19 -14.89 -8.03 4.55
N ALA A 20 -13.94 -8.51 5.35
CA ALA A 20 -12.62 -7.89 5.45
C ALA A 20 -11.83 -7.98 4.13
N ILE A 21 -11.98 -9.09 3.38
CA ILE A 21 -11.35 -9.27 2.07
C ILE A 21 -11.94 -8.28 1.05
N TRP A 22 -13.28 -8.17 1.01
CA TRP A 22 -13.95 -7.22 0.12
C TRP A 22 -13.61 -5.78 0.46
N ALA A 23 -13.68 -5.41 1.73
CA ALA A 23 -13.38 -4.06 2.18
C ALA A 23 -11.90 -3.70 1.91
N HIS A 24 -10.98 -4.65 2.08
CA HIS A 24 -9.59 -4.49 1.62
C HIS A 24 -9.54 -4.25 0.11
N GLY A 25 -10.08 -5.16 -0.71
CA GLY A 25 -10.02 -5.06 -2.17
C GLY A 25 -10.63 -3.77 -2.71
N ILE A 26 -11.83 -3.39 -2.24
CA ILE A 26 -12.53 -2.17 -2.65
C ILE A 26 -11.73 -0.92 -2.25
N SER A 27 -11.27 -0.83 -1.00
CA SER A 27 -10.47 0.31 -0.56
C SER A 27 -9.15 0.42 -1.33
N GLN A 28 -8.49 -0.71 -1.66
CA GLN A 28 -7.29 -0.69 -2.49
C GLN A 28 -7.59 -0.21 -3.92
N ALA A 29 -8.69 -0.66 -4.51
CA ALA A 29 -9.11 -0.25 -5.85
C ALA A 29 -9.42 1.25 -5.91
N VAL A 30 -10.22 1.75 -4.97
CA VAL A 30 -10.53 3.19 -4.86
C VAL A 30 -9.25 4.01 -4.65
N ALA A 31 -8.38 3.55 -3.74
CA ALA A 31 -7.11 4.24 -3.48
C ALA A 31 -6.20 4.29 -4.72
N LEU A 32 -6.18 3.21 -5.51
CA LEU A 32 -5.41 3.12 -6.74
C LEU A 32 -5.96 4.05 -7.82
N VAL A 33 -7.29 4.10 -8.01
CA VAL A 33 -7.93 5.02 -8.96
C VAL A 33 -7.63 6.48 -8.59
N VAL A 34 -7.81 6.84 -7.32
CA VAL A 34 -7.48 8.19 -6.82
C VAL A 34 -5.99 8.50 -7.02
N TYR A 35 -5.11 7.52 -6.84
CA TYR A 35 -3.68 7.72 -7.04
C TYR A 35 -3.30 7.89 -8.52
N ILE A 36 -3.89 7.10 -9.43
CA ILE A 36 -3.72 7.27 -10.87
C ILE A 36 -4.15 8.67 -11.30
N ALA A 37 -5.32 9.13 -10.83
CA ALA A 37 -5.81 10.47 -11.11
C ALA A 37 -4.84 11.55 -10.58
N ALA A 38 -4.31 11.39 -9.36
CA ALA A 38 -3.35 12.31 -8.78
C ALA A 38 -2.02 12.38 -9.56
N VAL A 39 -1.48 11.22 -9.98
CA VAL A 39 -0.28 11.17 -10.82
C VAL A 39 -0.56 11.81 -12.18
N GLY A 40 -1.71 11.52 -12.80
CA GLY A 40 -2.12 12.12 -14.07
C GLY A 40 -2.22 13.64 -13.99
N LEU A 41 -2.84 14.17 -12.93
CA LEU A 41 -2.91 15.61 -12.68
C LEU A 41 -1.53 16.23 -12.47
N GLY A 42 -0.65 15.55 -11.71
CA GLY A 42 0.74 15.98 -11.54
C GLY A 42 1.51 16.07 -12.85
N LEU A 43 1.41 15.05 -13.71
CA LEU A 43 2.03 15.06 -15.04
C LEU A 43 1.46 16.14 -15.95
N HIS A 44 0.16 16.42 -15.85
CA HIS A 44 -0.47 17.51 -16.58
C HIS A 44 0.07 18.88 -16.14
N LEU A 45 0.15 19.13 -14.84
CA LEU A 45 0.72 20.37 -14.27
C LEU A 45 2.18 20.58 -14.70
N VAL A 46 3.00 19.52 -14.68
CA VAL A 46 4.39 19.60 -15.17
C VAL A 46 4.42 20.07 -16.61
N ARG A 47 3.58 19.50 -17.49
CA ARG A 47 3.52 19.88 -18.91
C ARG A 47 3.06 21.32 -19.11
N GLU A 48 2.06 21.78 -18.35
CA GLU A 48 1.58 23.16 -18.44
C GLU A 48 2.64 24.17 -18.01
N VAL A 49 3.31 23.91 -16.88
CA VAL A 49 4.40 24.77 -16.38
C VAL A 49 5.59 24.78 -17.33
N SER A 50 6.00 23.63 -17.88
CA SER A 50 7.09 23.56 -18.87
C SER A 50 6.79 24.35 -20.14
N ARG A 51 5.53 24.31 -20.63
CA ARG A 51 5.10 25.11 -21.79
C ARG A 51 5.10 26.60 -21.48
N ALA A 52 4.55 27.00 -20.32
CA ALA A 52 4.52 28.41 -19.90
C ALA A 52 5.93 28.99 -19.73
N ARG A 53 6.91 28.17 -19.37
CA ARG A 53 8.33 28.55 -19.19
C ARG A 53 9.19 28.40 -20.46
N GLY A 54 8.58 28.14 -21.62
CA GLY A 54 9.26 28.12 -22.91
C GLY A 54 10.19 26.93 -23.15
N ASN A 55 9.88 25.74 -22.62
CA ASN A 55 10.68 24.50 -22.76
C ASN A 55 12.11 24.53 -22.19
N ASN A 56 12.53 25.61 -21.53
CA ASN A 56 13.86 25.75 -20.91
C ASN A 56 13.96 25.16 -19.49
N GLY A 57 12.97 24.36 -19.07
CA GLY A 57 12.88 23.82 -17.72
C GLY A 57 12.11 22.51 -17.71
N ASP A 58 12.76 21.44 -18.16
CA ASP A 58 12.23 20.10 -17.94
C ASP A 58 12.43 19.72 -16.46
N MET A 59 11.32 19.56 -15.75
CA MET A 59 11.33 19.21 -14.33
C MET A 59 11.94 17.82 -14.07
N PHE A 60 11.99 16.97 -15.10
CA PHE A 60 12.68 15.68 -15.04
C PHE A 60 14.20 15.79 -15.22
N SER A 61 14.68 16.87 -15.82
CA SER A 61 16.10 17.14 -16.07
C SER A 61 16.79 17.86 -14.90
N ASP A 62 16.04 18.56 -14.04
CA ASP A 62 16.56 19.17 -12.82
C ASP A 62 16.65 18.12 -11.70
N PRO A 63 17.85 17.71 -11.26
CA PRO A 63 18.01 16.68 -10.23
C PRO A 63 17.26 17.05 -8.96
N ASN A 64 17.22 18.32 -8.58
CA ASN A 64 16.60 18.77 -7.32
C ASN A 64 15.06 18.75 -7.35
N ARG A 65 14.46 18.54 -8.53
CA ARG A 65 13.00 18.56 -8.72
C ARG A 65 12.45 17.29 -9.37
N SER A 66 13.30 16.42 -9.90
CA SER A 66 12.86 15.21 -10.59
C SER A 66 12.50 14.05 -9.66
N TYR A 67 13.01 14.03 -8.42
CA TYR A 67 12.80 12.92 -7.49
C TYR A 67 11.32 12.65 -7.20
N HIS A 68 10.50 13.68 -6.91
CA HIS A 68 9.09 13.50 -6.59
C HIS A 68 8.27 12.82 -7.71
N PRO A 69 8.30 13.31 -8.97
CA PRO A 69 7.57 12.67 -10.05
C PRO A 69 8.14 11.28 -10.40
N ILE A 70 9.47 11.08 -10.37
CA ILE A 70 10.08 9.77 -10.62
C ILE A 70 9.64 8.74 -9.57
N ILE A 71 9.76 9.08 -8.27
CA ILE A 71 9.31 8.20 -7.18
C ILE A 71 7.81 7.91 -7.32
N GLY A 72 7.00 8.92 -7.67
CA GLY A 72 5.57 8.75 -7.88
C GLY A 72 5.23 7.75 -8.98
N ILE A 73 5.92 7.81 -10.12
CA ILE A 73 5.73 6.88 -11.23
C ILE A 73 6.17 5.47 -10.84
N VAL A 74 7.32 5.32 -10.18
CA VAL A 74 7.81 4.02 -9.71
C VAL A 74 6.81 3.39 -8.74
N VAL A 75 6.33 4.17 -7.76
CA VAL A 75 5.29 3.71 -6.82
C VAL A 75 4.03 3.31 -7.58
N LEU A 76 3.59 4.08 -8.57
CA LEU A 76 2.41 3.74 -9.37
C LEU A 76 2.56 2.40 -10.08
N VAL A 77 3.67 2.18 -10.79
CA VAL A 77 3.93 0.92 -11.51
C VAL A 77 3.93 -0.26 -10.54
N CYS A 78 4.63 -0.14 -9.42
CA CYS A 78 4.69 -1.21 -8.42
C CYS A 78 3.35 -1.47 -7.72
N LEU A 79 2.48 -0.47 -7.60
CA LEU A 79 1.12 -0.63 -7.09
C LEU A 79 0.14 -1.17 -8.12
N LEU A 80 0.34 -0.95 -9.42
CA LEU A 80 -0.46 -1.60 -10.48
C LEU A 80 -0.26 -3.12 -10.51
N LEU A 81 0.92 -3.60 -10.08
CA LEU A 81 1.19 -5.03 -9.93
C LEU A 81 0.56 -5.64 -8.67
N GLN A 82 0.18 -4.82 -7.68
CA GLN A 82 -0.35 -5.29 -6.39
C GLN A 82 -1.65 -6.09 -6.51
N PRO A 83 -2.66 -5.70 -7.31
CA PRO A 83 -3.87 -6.49 -7.48
C PRO A 83 -3.60 -7.90 -8.02
N ILE A 84 -2.64 -8.05 -8.94
CA ILE A 84 -2.24 -9.34 -9.50
C ILE A 84 -1.63 -10.21 -8.40
N PHE A 85 -0.64 -9.67 -7.69
CA PHE A 85 0.00 -10.40 -6.58
C PHE A 85 -0.99 -10.70 -5.45
N GLY A 86 -1.89 -9.78 -5.14
CA GLY A 86 -2.93 -9.92 -4.13
C GLY A 86 -3.93 -11.01 -4.50
N PHE A 87 -4.39 -11.06 -5.75
CA PHE A 87 -5.28 -12.12 -6.24
C PHE A 87 -4.63 -13.50 -6.10
N ILE A 88 -3.41 -13.66 -6.63
CA ILE A 88 -2.67 -14.94 -6.55
C ILE A 88 -2.40 -15.31 -5.08
N HIS A 89 -1.97 -14.33 -4.26
CA HIS A 89 -1.72 -14.52 -2.84
C HIS A 89 -2.98 -15.02 -2.12
N HIS A 90 -4.11 -14.32 -2.25
CA HIS A 90 -5.33 -14.67 -1.56
C HIS A 90 -5.91 -16.01 -2.03
N ALA A 91 -5.88 -16.29 -3.34
CA ALA A 91 -6.33 -17.57 -3.89
C ALA A 91 -5.49 -18.74 -3.37
N LYS A 92 -4.15 -18.63 -3.42
CA LYS A 92 -3.26 -19.68 -2.92
C LYS A 92 -3.31 -19.81 -1.40
N PHE A 93 -3.36 -18.69 -0.67
CA PHE A 93 -3.44 -18.70 0.79
C PHE A 93 -4.74 -19.34 1.27
N LYS A 94 -5.87 -19.11 0.59
CA LYS A 94 -7.15 -19.77 0.91
C LYS A 94 -7.04 -21.29 0.78
N ARG A 95 -6.36 -21.79 -0.26
CA ARG A 95 -6.21 -23.24 -0.52
C ARG A 95 -5.16 -23.90 0.37
N LEU A 96 -3.98 -23.30 0.48
CA LEU A 96 -2.81 -23.91 1.10
C LEU A 96 -2.66 -23.56 2.58
N GLN A 97 -3.29 -22.47 3.05
CA GLN A 97 -3.13 -21.91 4.41
C GLN A 97 -1.67 -21.58 4.80
N THR A 98 -0.74 -21.61 3.85
CA THR A 98 0.69 -21.29 4.07
C THR A 98 1.12 -20.09 3.22
N ARG A 99 2.16 -19.37 3.68
CA ARG A 99 2.76 -18.27 2.92
C ARG A 99 3.53 -18.81 1.72
N GLN A 100 3.06 -18.46 0.54
CA GLN A 100 3.75 -18.69 -0.74
C GLN A 100 4.61 -17.48 -1.11
N MET A 101 5.51 -17.62 -2.08
CA MET A 101 6.33 -16.54 -2.64
C MET A 101 5.51 -15.26 -2.93
N TRP A 102 4.35 -15.41 -3.57
CA TRP A 102 3.40 -14.32 -3.87
C TRP A 102 2.90 -13.58 -2.64
N SER A 103 2.86 -14.23 -1.49
CA SER A 103 2.49 -13.60 -0.21
C SER A 103 3.54 -12.62 0.23
N TYR A 104 4.82 -13.00 0.12
CA TYR A 104 5.93 -12.13 0.47
C TYR A 104 6.02 -10.96 -0.50
N LEU A 105 5.89 -11.22 -1.81
CA LEU A 105 5.84 -10.18 -2.83
C LEU A 105 4.70 -9.19 -2.58
N HIS A 106 3.46 -9.66 -2.40
CA HIS A 106 2.31 -8.80 -2.15
C HIS A 106 2.51 -7.94 -0.88
N LEU A 107 2.85 -8.57 0.25
CA LEU A 107 2.99 -7.87 1.52
C LEU A 107 4.17 -6.91 1.58
N PHE A 108 5.35 -7.34 1.13
CA PHE A 108 6.56 -6.55 1.23
C PHE A 108 6.51 -5.38 0.26
N ASN A 109 6.10 -5.61 -0.99
CA ASN A 109 5.90 -4.53 -1.96
C ASN A 109 4.84 -3.55 -1.48
N GLY A 110 3.71 -4.03 -0.92
CA GLY A 110 2.72 -3.15 -0.30
C GLY A 110 3.34 -2.27 0.80
N ARG A 111 4.14 -2.85 1.70
CA ARG A 111 4.82 -2.11 2.79
C ARG A 111 5.77 -1.02 2.27
N VAL A 112 6.65 -1.39 1.35
CA VAL A 112 7.65 -0.50 0.79
C VAL A 112 7.00 0.63 0.01
N PHE A 113 6.15 0.32 -0.97
CA PHE A 113 5.65 1.33 -1.90
C PHE A 113 4.54 2.22 -1.32
N ILE A 114 3.75 1.75 -0.36
CA ILE A 114 2.85 2.65 0.39
C ILE A 114 3.68 3.63 1.23
N THR A 115 4.74 3.17 1.91
CA THR A 115 5.62 4.04 2.72
C THR A 115 6.32 5.08 1.84
N LEU A 116 6.91 4.64 0.71
CA LEU A 116 7.49 5.55 -0.28
C LEU A 116 6.44 6.52 -0.84
N GLY A 117 5.22 6.05 -1.11
CA GLY A 117 4.13 6.91 -1.56
C GLY A 117 3.71 7.97 -0.55
N MET A 118 3.77 7.68 0.75
CA MET A 118 3.54 8.68 1.81
C MET A 118 4.67 9.72 1.86
N ALA A 119 5.92 9.26 1.88
CA ALA A 119 7.06 10.17 1.84
C ALA A 119 7.01 11.06 0.59
N ASN A 120 6.67 10.46 -0.57
CA ASN A 120 6.57 11.17 -1.83
C ASN A 120 5.46 12.21 -1.85
N GLY A 121 4.32 11.96 -1.21
CA GLY A 121 3.27 12.97 -1.06
C GLY A 121 3.73 14.17 -0.24
N GLY A 122 4.54 13.95 0.79
CA GLY A 122 5.17 15.02 1.57
C GLY A 122 6.16 15.85 0.73
N LEU A 123 6.99 15.18 -0.08
CA LEU A 123 7.88 15.84 -1.04
C LEU A 123 7.11 16.70 -2.04
N GLY A 124 5.97 16.20 -2.53
CA GLY A 124 5.08 16.96 -3.43
C GLY A 124 4.58 18.26 -2.80
N LEU A 125 4.14 18.22 -1.53
CA LEU A 125 3.73 19.43 -0.79
C LEU A 125 4.91 20.39 -0.58
N TRP A 126 6.11 19.86 -0.33
CA TRP A 126 7.32 20.68 -0.19
C TRP A 126 7.63 21.43 -1.47
N MET A 127 7.63 20.74 -2.60
CA MET A 127 7.92 21.30 -3.92
C MET A 127 6.82 22.23 -4.45
N ALA A 128 5.56 21.98 -4.09
CA ALA A 128 4.45 22.86 -4.42
C ALA A 128 4.46 24.19 -3.62
N GLY A 129 5.44 24.39 -2.72
CA GLY A 129 5.50 25.60 -1.90
C GLY A 129 4.33 25.71 -0.92
N ALA A 130 3.71 24.58 -0.53
CA ALA A 130 2.57 24.58 0.37
C ALA A 130 2.86 25.26 1.71
N SER A 131 1.82 25.74 2.38
CA SER A 131 1.93 26.39 3.69
C SER A 131 2.54 25.46 4.74
N LYS A 132 3.13 26.03 5.80
CA LYS A 132 3.73 25.24 6.89
C LYS A 132 2.67 24.40 7.61
N GLU A 133 1.47 24.95 7.75
CA GLU A 133 0.32 24.30 8.38
C GLU A 133 -0.09 23.05 7.58
N LEU A 134 -0.21 23.15 6.26
CA LEU A 134 -0.59 22.02 5.41
C LEU A 134 0.48 20.90 5.43
N LYS A 135 1.76 21.28 5.37
CA LYS A 135 2.88 20.34 5.48
C LYS A 135 2.86 19.61 6.82
N THR A 136 2.67 20.35 7.91
CA THR A 136 2.64 19.79 9.27
C THR A 136 1.46 18.85 9.46
N ALA A 137 0.26 19.27 9.02
CA ALA A 137 -0.93 18.45 9.08
C ALA A 137 -0.76 17.14 8.29
N TYR A 138 -0.21 17.22 7.08
CA TYR A 138 0.07 16.04 6.26
C TYR A 138 1.03 15.07 6.96
N VAL A 139 2.18 15.58 7.42
CA VAL A 139 3.20 14.75 8.08
C VAL A 139 2.64 14.11 9.35
N ALA A 140 1.90 14.86 10.17
CA ALA A 140 1.27 14.33 11.38
C ALA A 140 0.30 13.19 11.06
N VAL A 141 -0.62 13.39 10.12
CA VAL A 141 -1.60 12.37 9.71
C VAL A 141 -0.91 11.15 9.08
N ALA A 142 0.05 11.37 8.19
CA ALA A 142 0.79 10.29 7.53
C ALA A 142 1.59 9.47 8.54
N ALA A 143 2.29 10.11 9.49
CA ALA A 143 3.07 9.42 10.51
C ALA A 143 2.19 8.59 11.45
N VAL A 144 1.10 9.17 11.97
CA VAL A 144 0.14 8.44 12.83
C VAL A 144 -0.43 7.24 12.09
N MET A 145 -0.89 7.44 10.85
CA MET A 145 -1.50 6.37 10.07
C MET A 145 -0.48 5.27 9.71
N TRP A 146 0.76 5.65 9.40
CA TRP A 146 1.84 4.70 9.14
C TRP A 146 2.14 3.86 10.38
N VAL A 147 2.26 4.48 11.56
CA VAL A 147 2.50 3.78 12.82
C VAL A 147 1.37 2.79 13.13
N LEU A 148 0.11 3.24 13.07
CA LEU A 148 -1.04 2.36 13.31
C LEU A 148 -1.06 1.14 12.38
N TRP A 149 -0.77 1.36 11.09
CA TRP A 149 -0.74 0.30 10.11
C TRP A 149 0.42 -0.67 10.32
N MET A 150 1.62 -0.16 10.61
CA MET A 150 2.79 -0.99 10.86
C MET A 150 2.67 -1.79 12.16
N LEU A 151 2.08 -1.22 13.21
CA LEU A 151 1.75 -1.94 14.45
C LEU A 151 0.74 -3.05 14.20
N ALA A 152 -0.35 -2.76 13.47
CA ALA A 152 -1.33 -3.79 13.09
C ALA A 152 -0.68 -4.91 12.26
N ALA A 153 0.22 -4.55 11.34
CA ALA A 153 0.97 -5.51 10.54
C ALA A 153 1.90 -6.38 11.40
N ALA A 154 2.70 -5.77 12.28
CA ALA A 154 3.62 -6.47 13.17
C ALA A 154 2.87 -7.39 14.14
N TYR A 155 1.80 -6.92 14.76
CA TYR A 155 0.94 -7.73 15.62
C TYR A 155 0.35 -8.93 14.87
N GLY A 156 -0.11 -8.72 13.63
CA GLY A 156 -0.62 -9.78 12.77
C GLY A 156 0.42 -10.87 12.43
N GLU A 157 1.68 -10.48 12.17
CA GLU A 157 2.76 -11.45 11.95
C GLU A 157 3.17 -12.15 13.25
N TRP A 158 3.27 -11.41 14.36
CA TRP A 158 3.61 -11.98 15.68
C TRP A 158 2.60 -13.03 16.13
N LYS A 159 1.30 -12.76 15.98
CA LYS A 159 0.23 -13.73 16.31
C LYS A 159 0.37 -15.02 15.48
N ARG A 160 0.72 -14.91 14.20
CA ARG A 160 0.92 -16.07 13.32
C ARG A 160 2.17 -16.86 13.69
N TRP A 161 3.27 -16.16 13.97
CA TRP A 161 4.51 -16.79 14.42
C TRP A 161 4.31 -17.55 15.74
N LYS A 162 3.60 -16.96 16.71
CA LYS A 162 3.25 -17.62 17.98
C LYS A 162 2.40 -18.86 17.74
N ALA A 163 1.41 -18.79 16.84
CA ALA A 163 0.56 -19.93 16.50
C ALA A 163 1.36 -21.10 15.89
N ASN A 164 2.27 -20.80 14.95
CA ASN A 164 3.13 -21.80 14.33
C ASN A 164 4.10 -22.44 15.33
N ARG A 165 4.68 -21.65 16.26
CA ARG A 165 5.58 -22.16 17.29
C ARG A 165 4.91 -23.09 18.29
N LEU A 166 3.65 -22.81 18.61
CA LEU A 166 2.86 -23.61 19.56
C LEU A 166 2.15 -24.80 18.88
N GLY A 167 2.41 -25.05 17.59
CA GLY A 167 1.82 -26.17 16.86
C GLY A 167 0.30 -26.08 16.66
N TYR A 168 -0.30 -24.90 16.82
CA TYR A 168 -1.74 -24.76 16.63
C TYR A 168 -2.13 -25.06 15.17
N PRO A 169 -3.19 -25.86 14.94
CA PRO A 169 -3.67 -26.11 13.59
C PRO A 169 -4.10 -24.79 12.93
N PRO A 170 -4.03 -24.67 11.59
CA PRO A 170 -4.44 -23.48 10.88
C PRO A 170 -5.87 -23.12 11.27
N ARG A 171 -6.12 -21.83 11.60
CA ARG A 171 -7.38 -21.27 12.14
C ARG A 171 -8.66 -21.65 11.37
N ASN A 172 -8.55 -22.21 10.17
CA ASN A 172 -9.67 -22.54 9.31
C ASN A 172 -9.67 -24.00 8.79
N LYS A 173 -8.95 -24.93 9.45
CA LYS A 173 -9.30 -26.34 9.34
C LYS A 173 -10.70 -26.49 9.97
N LYS A 174 -11.75 -26.35 9.17
CA LYS A 174 -12.91 -27.20 9.41
C LYS A 174 -12.34 -28.61 9.27
N PHE A 175 -12.32 -29.35 10.36
CA PHE A 175 -12.26 -30.80 10.25
C PHE A 175 -13.39 -31.14 9.26
N HIS A 176 -13.02 -31.63 8.08
CA HIS A 176 -14.01 -32.35 7.31
C HIS A 176 -14.26 -33.58 8.15
N ASP A 177 -15.40 -33.59 8.83
CA ASP A 177 -15.91 -34.72 9.58
C ASP A 177 -15.86 -35.93 8.63
N GLY A 178 -14.91 -36.85 8.85
CA GLY A 178 -14.72 -38.00 7.96
C GLY A 178 -13.40 -38.75 8.04
N GLU A 179 -12.30 -38.15 8.53
CA GLU A 179 -11.03 -38.90 8.67
C GLU A 179 -10.87 -39.46 10.08
N VAL A 180 -11.21 -40.75 10.20
CA VAL A 180 -10.94 -41.62 11.36
C VAL A 180 -9.42 -41.75 11.54
N PRO A 181 -8.89 -41.61 12.77
CA PRO A 181 -7.46 -41.78 13.01
C PRO A 181 -7.06 -43.25 12.89
N PHE A 182 -6.07 -43.52 12.04
CA PHE A 182 -5.13 -44.64 12.19
C PHE A 182 -3.73 -44.06 12.35
#